data_AF-A0A916D9Q9-F1
#
_entry.id   AF-A0A916D9Q9-F1
#
_cell.length_a   1.000
_cell.length_b   1.000
_cell.length_c   1.000
_cell.angle_alpha   90.00
_cell.angle_beta   90.00
_cell.angle_gamma   90.00
#
_symmetry.space_group_name_H-M   'P 1'
#
loop_
_entity.id
_entity.type
_entity.pdbx_description
1 polymer ?
#
loop_
_entity_poly.entity_id
_entity_poly.type
_entity_poly.pdbx_seq_one_letter_code
_entity_poly.pdbx_strand_id
1 'polypeptide(L)'
;MTAFLTWYFLITFLGWLTFPLAFILFPAFADRGYTLSRAVGMLIWGYVFWMFASLGIAQNDSGGIILALIFVVALSGWVLVNRKSEIVNFLKSNLAPLLTAEILFFVAFAFLAFVRSANPELNGTERPMELAFINAILRSPTFPPQDPWLSGYAISYYYFGYVMTAMLARLSGIAGSMAHNLMTSLIFALAAVGSYGILYNLLAKADYGQQTMDRRPASSVYGLFAPLFLLLVSNFGALLEVLHRLGLFWTKDATGQYTSAFWKWLDIKDLSEPPILPFQFVPDRYLWWWRSSRVLQDYDMVGNPLEVIDEFPFFSFLLGDLHPHVLALPFGLLAIAAALHLFLGGWRGEIRLPWGANININYTGFLFSALLLGGLAFLNTWDILISAALIVGSYVCWRASEDGWSWERLEDVFLLGLPLGFLAILLYLPSIWDSHRRRVEFCPT
;
A
#
# COMPACT_ATOMS: atom_id res chain seq x y z
N MET A 1 12.18 6.47 21.91
CA MET A 1 12.53 5.06 22.11
C MET A 1 11.35 4.20 22.55
N THR A 2 10.67 4.52 23.66
CA THR A 2 9.49 3.78 24.15
C THR A 2 8.40 3.65 23.10
N ALA A 3 8.01 4.77 22.49
CA ALA A 3 7.00 4.82 21.44
C ALA A 3 7.30 3.91 20.23
N PHE A 4 8.57 3.91 19.79
CA PHE A 4 9.07 3.05 18.72
C PHE A 4 8.91 1.56 19.08
N LEU A 5 9.37 1.17 20.28
CA LEU A 5 9.30 -0.22 20.73
C LEU A 5 7.84 -0.69 20.87
N THR A 6 6.97 0.14 21.45
CA THR A 6 5.54 -0.18 21.59
C THR A 6 4.89 -0.45 20.24
N TRP A 7 5.13 0.40 19.24
CA TRP A 7 4.60 0.21 17.89
C TRP A 7 5.18 -1.01 17.20
N TYR A 8 6.50 -1.21 17.29
CA TYR A 8 7.17 -2.36 16.72
C TYR A 8 6.60 -3.68 17.27
N PHE A 9 6.46 -3.80 18.59
CA PHE A 9 5.91 -4.99 19.21
C PHE A 9 4.42 -5.18 18.91
N LEU A 10 3.63 -4.11 18.91
CA LEU A 10 2.20 -4.19 18.60
C LEU A 10 1.97 -4.69 17.17
N ILE A 11 2.68 -4.16 16.19
CA ILE A 11 2.56 -4.60 14.79
C ILE A 11 3.13 -6.00 14.57
N THR A 12 4.24 -6.33 15.23
CA THR A 12 4.80 -7.69 15.17
C THR A 12 3.83 -8.70 15.76
N PHE A 13 3.23 -8.38 16.90
CA PHE A 13 2.17 -9.18 17.51
C PHE A 13 0.98 -9.34 16.56
N LEU A 14 0.51 -8.25 15.95
CA LEU A 14 -0.57 -8.29 14.97
C LEU A 14 -0.24 -9.19 13.76
N GLY A 15 1.00 -9.12 13.25
CA GLY A 15 1.47 -9.98 12.16
C GLY A 15 1.39 -11.47 12.53
N TRP A 16 1.95 -11.85 13.68
CA TRP A 16 1.87 -13.25 14.16
C TRP A 16 0.44 -13.69 14.49
N LEU A 17 -0.36 -12.78 15.04
CA LEU A 17 -1.76 -13.02 15.35
C LEU A 17 -2.57 -13.29 14.09
N THR A 18 -2.25 -12.64 12.98
CA THR A 18 -3.01 -12.75 11.72
C THR A 18 -2.38 -13.71 10.72
N PHE A 19 -1.17 -14.21 11.01
CA PHE A 19 -0.49 -15.19 10.18
C PHE A 19 -1.32 -16.46 9.91
N PRO A 20 -2.04 -17.08 10.87
CA PRO A 20 -2.90 -18.22 10.55
C PRO A 20 -3.97 -17.90 9.51
N LEU A 21 -4.53 -16.69 9.51
CA LEU A 21 -5.47 -16.23 8.49
C LEU A 21 -4.75 -16.06 7.14
N ALA A 22 -3.59 -15.41 7.12
CA ALA A 22 -2.78 -15.27 5.90
C ALA A 22 -2.37 -16.64 5.32
N PHE A 23 -2.09 -17.62 6.17
CA PHE A 23 -1.69 -18.98 5.81
C PHE A 23 -2.76 -19.73 4.99
N ILE A 24 -4.04 -19.55 5.35
CA ILE A 24 -5.17 -20.12 4.60
C ILE A 24 -5.58 -19.25 3.41
N LEU A 25 -5.32 -17.94 3.46
CA LEU A 25 -5.59 -17.02 2.37
C LEU A 25 -4.61 -17.22 1.22
N PHE A 26 -3.34 -17.51 1.50
CA PHE A 26 -2.28 -17.58 0.48
C PHE A 26 -1.65 -18.98 0.33
N PRO A 27 -2.42 -20.07 0.07
CA PRO A 27 -1.87 -21.43 0.04
C PRO A 27 -0.90 -21.71 -1.12
N ALA A 28 -1.02 -21.01 -2.25
CA ALA A 28 -0.13 -21.14 -3.41
C ALA A 28 1.22 -20.42 -3.26
N PHE A 29 1.37 -19.54 -2.26
CA PHE A 29 2.61 -18.86 -1.98
C PHE A 29 3.58 -19.73 -1.19
N ALA A 30 4.86 -19.65 -1.54
CA ALA A 30 5.95 -20.35 -0.87
C ALA A 30 6.12 -19.89 0.59
N ASP A 31 5.87 -18.61 0.88
CA ASP A 31 5.90 -18.06 2.25
C ASP A 31 4.55 -18.17 2.99
N ARG A 32 3.52 -18.74 2.35
CA ARG A 32 2.14 -18.84 2.87
C ARG A 32 1.59 -17.49 3.36
N GLY A 33 1.99 -16.39 2.71
CA GLY A 33 1.51 -15.04 3.04
C GLY A 33 2.11 -14.45 4.33
N TYR A 34 3.18 -15.02 4.88
CA TYR A 34 3.83 -14.47 6.09
C TYR A 34 4.27 -13.02 5.90
N THR A 35 4.88 -12.70 4.76
CA THR A 35 5.35 -11.34 4.44
C THR A 35 4.21 -10.30 4.39
N LEU A 36 3.00 -10.76 4.07
CA LEU A 36 1.80 -9.92 3.95
C LEU A 36 0.95 -9.91 5.22
N SER A 37 1.24 -10.78 6.19
CA SER A 37 0.42 -10.98 7.40
C SER A 37 0.12 -9.69 8.15
N ARG A 38 1.12 -8.81 8.33
CA ARG A 38 0.93 -7.52 9.01
C ARG A 38 -0.02 -6.59 8.25
N ALA A 39 0.09 -6.53 6.92
CA ALA A 39 -0.80 -5.71 6.10
C ALA A 39 -2.23 -6.27 6.07
N VAL A 40 -2.36 -7.60 5.95
CA VAL A 40 -3.66 -8.30 6.08
C VAL A 40 -4.28 -8.02 7.45
N GLY A 41 -3.49 -8.09 8.51
CA GLY A 41 -3.96 -7.82 9.86
C GLY A 41 -4.42 -6.38 10.05
N MET A 42 -3.67 -5.41 9.54
CA MET A 42 -4.07 -4.00 9.55
C MET A 42 -5.39 -3.78 8.80
N LEU A 43 -5.55 -4.40 7.63
CA LEU A 43 -6.78 -4.29 6.82
C LEU A 43 -7.99 -4.89 7.55
N ILE A 44 -7.89 -6.14 7.98
CA ILE A 44 -9.01 -6.87 8.59
C ILE A 44 -9.37 -6.23 9.93
N TRP A 45 -8.39 -5.94 10.79
CA TRP A 45 -8.65 -5.35 12.08
C TRP A 45 -9.18 -3.92 11.97
N GLY A 46 -8.58 -3.10 11.10
CA GLY A 46 -9.06 -1.75 10.80
C GLY A 46 -10.49 -1.76 10.26
N TYR A 47 -10.81 -2.69 9.36
CA TYR A 47 -12.16 -2.85 8.81
C TYR A 47 -13.17 -3.27 9.85
N VAL A 48 -12.87 -4.31 10.65
CA VAL A 48 -13.79 -4.79 11.71
C VAL A 48 -14.08 -3.69 12.73
N PHE A 49 -13.04 -2.97 13.16
CA PHE A 49 -13.21 -1.84 14.07
C PHE A 49 -14.07 -0.73 13.46
N TRP A 50 -13.71 -0.29 12.25
CA TRP A 50 -14.46 0.74 11.54
C TRP A 50 -15.93 0.35 11.33
N MET A 51 -16.19 -0.91 10.97
CA MET A 51 -17.54 -1.43 10.78
C MET A 51 -18.33 -1.45 12.09
N PHE A 52 -17.75 -1.98 13.17
CA PHE A 52 -18.40 -1.98 14.49
C PHE A 52 -18.70 -0.57 14.98
N ALA A 53 -17.78 0.37 14.77
CA ALA A 53 -17.96 1.76 15.17
C ALA A 53 -19.00 2.49 14.32
N SER A 54 -19.04 2.23 13.01
CA SER A 54 -20.01 2.85 12.08
C SER A 54 -21.42 2.31 12.30
N LEU A 55 -21.57 1.05 12.73
CA LEU A 55 -22.86 0.45 13.07
C LEU A 55 -23.32 0.73 14.52
N GLY A 56 -22.52 1.45 15.31
CA GLY A 56 -22.82 1.72 16.72
C GLY A 56 -22.70 0.51 17.66
N ILE A 57 -22.07 -0.59 17.20
CA ILE A 57 -21.77 -1.78 18.02
C ILE A 57 -20.62 -1.48 18.99
N ALA A 58 -19.66 -0.64 18.57
CA ALA A 58 -18.52 -0.22 19.36
C ALA A 58 -18.39 1.32 19.37
N GLN A 59 -17.73 1.86 20.39
CA GLN A 59 -17.35 3.27 20.43
C GLN A 59 -15.92 3.46 19.90
N ASN A 60 -15.56 4.69 19.51
CA ASN A 60 -14.20 5.03 19.09
C ASN A 60 -13.27 5.25 20.31
N ASP A 61 -13.14 4.22 21.12
CA ASP A 61 -12.29 4.17 22.30
C ASP A 61 -11.41 2.90 22.30
N SER A 62 -10.57 2.75 23.32
CA SER A 62 -9.71 1.58 23.44
C SER A 62 -10.50 0.28 23.58
N GLY A 63 -11.70 0.32 24.19
CA GLY A 63 -12.56 -0.84 24.36
C GLY A 63 -13.11 -1.36 23.04
N GLY A 64 -13.59 -0.46 22.17
CA GLY A 64 -14.06 -0.78 20.83
C GLY A 64 -12.95 -1.34 19.94
N ILE A 65 -11.75 -0.76 20.02
CA ILE A 65 -10.58 -1.25 19.27
C ILE A 65 -10.19 -2.68 19.73
N ILE A 66 -10.20 -2.93 21.05
CA ILE A 66 -9.91 -4.25 21.63
C ILE A 66 -11.01 -5.26 21.26
N LEU A 67 -12.28 -4.87 21.27
CA LEU A 67 -13.40 -5.72 20.86
C LEU A 67 -13.21 -6.21 19.41
N ALA A 68 -12.85 -5.30 18.50
CA ALA A 68 -12.52 -5.66 17.13
C ALA A 68 -11.30 -6.58 17.04
N LEU A 69 -10.28 -6.36 17.87
CA LEU A 69 -9.11 -7.24 17.93
C LEU A 69 -9.49 -8.65 18.39
N ILE A 70 -10.33 -8.78 19.43
CA ILE A 70 -10.82 -10.07 19.95
C ILE A 70 -11.53 -10.86 18.86
N PHE A 71 -12.33 -10.20 18.01
CA PHE A 71 -12.96 -10.86 16.87
C PHE A 71 -11.92 -11.46 15.91
N VAL A 72 -10.87 -10.70 15.57
CA VAL A 72 -9.76 -11.19 14.73
C VAL A 72 -8.98 -12.32 15.42
N VAL A 73 -8.75 -12.22 16.74
CA VAL A 73 -8.11 -13.28 17.55
C VAL A 73 -8.93 -14.56 17.47
N ALA A 74 -10.25 -14.47 17.59
CA ALA A 74 -11.15 -15.62 17.55
C ALA A 74 -11.10 -16.32 16.18
N LEU A 75 -11.15 -15.56 15.09
CA LEU A 75 -11.02 -16.11 13.73
C LEU A 75 -9.66 -16.77 13.52
N SER A 76 -8.58 -16.10 13.89
CA SER A 76 -7.23 -16.64 13.73
C SER A 76 -6.97 -17.86 14.62
N GLY A 77 -7.46 -17.83 15.86
CA GLY A 77 -7.39 -18.94 16.80
C GLY A 77 -8.15 -20.18 16.30
N TRP A 78 -9.33 -19.99 15.69
CA TRP A 78 -10.08 -21.07 15.06
C TRP A 78 -9.27 -21.75 13.93
N VAL A 79 -8.62 -20.96 13.07
CA VAL A 79 -7.75 -21.51 12.02
C VAL A 79 -6.53 -22.22 12.62
N LEU A 80 -5.89 -21.62 13.62
CA LEU A 80 -4.70 -22.17 14.27
C LEU A 80 -4.99 -23.52 14.92
N VAL A 81 -6.13 -23.70 15.58
CA VAL A 81 -6.52 -24.98 16.18
C VAL A 81 -6.72 -26.06 15.11
N ASN A 82 -7.35 -25.72 13.98
CA ASN A 82 -7.66 -26.65 12.91
C ASN A 82 -6.46 -27.01 12.00
N ARG A 83 -5.40 -26.19 12.00
CA ARG A 83 -4.24 -26.32 11.09
C ARG A 83 -2.89 -26.24 11.84
N LYS A 84 -2.89 -26.49 13.16
CA LYS A 84 -1.71 -26.33 14.03
C LYS A 84 -0.48 -27.06 13.53
N SER A 85 -0.63 -28.34 13.15
CA SER A 85 0.48 -29.18 12.70
C SER A 85 1.11 -28.65 11.42
N GLU A 86 0.29 -28.25 10.44
CA GLU A 86 0.74 -27.68 9.17
C GLU A 86 1.51 -26.37 9.38
N ILE A 87 0.96 -25.47 10.20
CA ILE A 87 1.60 -24.18 10.51
C ILE A 87 2.94 -24.38 11.21
N VAL A 88 2.99 -25.21 12.25
CA VAL A 88 4.23 -25.46 13.01
C VAL A 88 5.30 -26.12 12.13
N ASN A 89 4.92 -27.09 11.29
CA ASN A 89 5.86 -27.74 10.37
C ASN A 89 6.36 -26.76 9.31
N PHE A 90 5.49 -25.89 8.81
CA PHE A 90 5.87 -24.83 7.89
C PHE A 90 6.89 -23.87 8.50
N LEU A 91 6.64 -23.38 9.72
CA LEU A 91 7.55 -22.46 10.41
C LEU A 91 8.93 -23.08 10.59
N LYS A 92 9.00 -24.34 11.03
CA LYS A 92 10.27 -25.07 11.19
C LYS A 92 11.03 -25.24 9.88
N SER A 93 10.32 -25.48 8.78
CA SER A 93 10.92 -25.76 7.46
C SER A 93 11.33 -24.50 6.70
N ASN A 94 10.82 -23.33 7.08
CA ASN A 94 11.01 -22.07 6.36
C ASN A 94 11.61 -20.96 7.24
N LEU A 95 12.36 -21.30 8.30
CA LEU A 95 12.93 -20.32 9.23
C LEU A 95 13.78 -19.25 8.54
N ALA A 96 14.58 -19.63 7.54
CA ALA A 96 15.48 -18.69 6.85
C ALA A 96 14.74 -17.54 6.15
N PRO A 97 13.79 -17.77 5.21
CA PRO A 97 13.04 -16.68 4.58
C PRO A 97 12.15 -15.91 5.57
N LEU A 98 11.61 -16.57 6.60
CA LEU A 98 10.86 -15.90 7.66
C LEU A 98 11.75 -14.92 8.44
N LEU A 99 12.96 -15.34 8.80
CA LEU A 99 13.93 -14.50 9.49
C LEU A 99 14.39 -13.35 8.61
N THR A 100 14.61 -13.58 7.31
CA THR A 100 14.91 -12.50 6.35
C THR A 100 13.80 -11.46 6.34
N ALA A 101 12.53 -11.88 6.29
CA ALA A 101 11.39 -10.97 6.33
C ALA A 101 11.32 -10.16 7.64
N GLU A 102 11.57 -10.79 8.80
CA GLU A 102 11.58 -10.11 10.10
C GLU A 102 12.74 -9.11 10.24
N ILE A 103 13.95 -9.49 9.80
CA ILE A 103 15.10 -8.59 9.79
C ILE A 103 14.83 -7.41 8.85
N LEU A 104 14.32 -7.67 7.65
CA LEU A 104 13.96 -6.62 6.69
C LEU A 104 12.92 -5.67 7.27
N PHE A 105 11.86 -6.19 7.90
CA PHE A 105 10.83 -5.39 8.56
C PHE A 105 11.45 -4.47 9.62
N PHE A 106 12.24 -5.04 10.53
CA PHE A 106 12.87 -4.28 11.61
C PHE A 106 13.83 -3.22 11.09
N VAL A 107 14.71 -3.57 10.15
CA VAL A 107 15.68 -2.64 9.57
C VAL A 107 14.97 -1.51 8.82
N ALA A 108 13.96 -1.81 8.01
CA ALA A 108 13.20 -0.80 7.28
C ALA A 108 12.43 0.14 8.23
N PHE A 109 11.78 -0.41 9.26
CA PHE A 109 11.06 0.37 10.27
C PHE A 109 12.01 1.27 11.07
N ALA A 110 13.14 0.73 11.52
CA ALA A 110 14.16 1.47 12.27
C ALA A 110 14.83 2.55 11.40
N PHE A 111 15.13 2.24 10.14
CA PHE A 111 15.73 3.18 9.19
C PHE A 111 14.85 4.41 9.01
N LEU A 112 13.57 4.23 8.64
CA LEU A 112 12.72 5.39 8.38
C LEU A 112 12.34 6.12 9.68
N ALA A 113 12.17 5.41 10.80
CA ALA A 113 11.98 6.06 12.10
C ALA A 113 13.17 6.92 12.50
N PHE A 114 14.40 6.48 12.21
CA PHE A 114 15.61 7.25 12.43
C PHE A 114 15.66 8.50 11.53
N VAL A 115 15.38 8.36 10.23
CA VAL A 115 15.30 9.50 9.29
C VAL A 115 14.26 10.53 9.75
N ARG A 116 13.05 10.07 10.12
CA ARG A 116 11.99 10.94 10.64
C ARG A 116 12.33 11.58 11.98
N SER A 117 13.16 10.94 12.80
CA SER A 117 13.59 11.54 14.07
C SER A 117 14.50 12.76 13.89
N ALA A 118 15.18 12.89 12.74
CA ALA A 118 16.00 14.05 12.42
C ALA A 118 15.18 15.27 11.99
N ASN A 119 13.98 15.05 11.42
CA ASN A 119 13.05 16.12 11.06
C ASN A 119 11.60 15.70 11.37
N PRO A 120 11.21 15.67 12.66
CA PRO A 120 9.90 15.17 13.08
C PRO A 120 8.78 16.21 12.91
N GLU A 121 9.12 17.45 12.57
CA GLU A 121 8.17 18.56 12.47
C GLU A 121 7.17 18.32 11.34
N LEU A 122 5.91 18.65 11.62
CA LEU A 122 4.77 18.48 10.72
C LEU A 122 4.26 19.85 10.24
N ASN A 123 5.19 20.74 9.87
CA ASN A 123 4.92 22.09 9.39
C ASN A 123 5.05 22.19 7.86
N GLY A 124 3.99 22.66 7.20
CA GLY A 124 3.97 22.89 5.75
C GLY A 124 3.58 21.67 4.92
N THR A 125 3.38 21.91 3.62
CA THR A 125 2.73 20.97 2.68
C THR A 125 1.41 20.45 3.27
N GLU A 126 1.14 19.16 3.13
CA GLU A 126 -0.12 18.53 3.52
C GLU A 126 -0.09 17.99 4.95
N ARG A 127 1.08 17.85 5.56
CA ARG A 127 1.30 17.32 6.93
C ARG A 127 0.38 17.92 8.01
N PRO A 128 0.08 19.23 8.03
CA PRO A 128 -0.89 19.79 8.98
C PRO A 128 -2.31 19.26 8.82
N MET A 129 -2.76 19.01 7.58
CA MET A 129 -4.08 18.45 7.28
C MET A 129 -4.16 17.00 7.78
N GLU A 130 -3.12 16.21 7.58
CA GLU A 130 -3.06 14.82 8.02
C GLU A 130 -3.10 14.72 9.55
N LEU A 131 -2.33 15.58 10.21
CA LEU A 131 -2.35 15.69 11.67
C LEU A 131 -3.73 16.13 12.17
N ALA A 132 -4.41 17.02 11.45
CA ALA A 132 -5.77 17.43 11.77
C ALA A 132 -6.75 16.25 11.65
N PHE A 133 -6.69 15.44 10.60
CA PHE A 133 -7.53 14.24 10.45
C PHE A 133 -7.24 13.18 11.52
N ILE A 134 -5.98 12.89 11.82
CA ILE A 134 -5.62 11.96 12.90
C ILE A 134 -6.21 12.44 14.23
N ASN A 135 -6.05 13.72 14.57
CA ASN A 135 -6.58 14.28 15.82
C ASN A 135 -8.11 14.36 15.83
N ALA A 136 -8.75 14.64 14.69
CA ALA A 136 -10.20 14.67 14.56
C ALA A 136 -10.78 13.27 14.84
N ILE A 137 -10.17 12.22 14.30
CA ILE A 137 -10.54 10.84 14.60
C ILE A 137 -10.28 10.52 16.07
N LEU A 138 -9.12 10.88 16.64
CA LEU A 138 -8.84 10.66 18.06
C LEU A 138 -9.80 11.38 19.02
N ARG A 139 -10.45 12.46 18.59
CA ARG A 139 -11.41 13.21 19.41
C ARG A 139 -12.87 12.85 19.16
N SER A 140 -13.18 12.23 18.02
CA SER A 140 -14.55 11.85 17.67
C SER A 140 -14.98 10.61 18.47
N PRO A 141 -16.10 10.64 19.22
CA PRO A 141 -16.54 9.49 20.03
C PRO A 141 -17.16 8.37 19.18
N THR A 142 -17.69 8.70 18.01
CA THR A 142 -18.38 7.80 17.09
C THR A 142 -17.94 8.04 15.66
N PHE A 143 -18.31 7.11 14.78
CA PHE A 143 -18.13 7.25 13.33
C PHE A 143 -19.43 7.75 12.69
N PRO A 144 -19.35 8.53 11.59
CA PRO A 144 -18.11 9.00 10.96
C PRO A 144 -17.44 10.12 11.79
N PRO A 145 -16.10 10.25 11.72
CA PRO A 145 -15.37 11.28 12.47
C PRO A 145 -15.72 12.69 12.00
N GLN A 146 -15.68 13.65 12.92
CA GLN A 146 -15.94 15.06 12.64
C GLN A 146 -14.90 15.65 11.69
N ASP A 147 -15.33 16.47 10.75
CA ASP A 147 -14.46 17.20 9.84
C ASP A 147 -13.75 18.34 10.60
N PRO A 148 -12.40 18.43 10.56
CA PRO A 148 -11.67 19.49 11.24
C PRO A 148 -11.81 20.87 10.58
N TRP A 149 -12.24 20.94 9.32
CA TRP A 149 -12.41 22.17 8.55
C TRP A 149 -13.87 22.63 8.47
N LEU A 150 -14.82 21.70 8.52
CA LEU A 150 -16.25 21.97 8.36
C LEU A 150 -17.07 21.47 9.57
N SER A 151 -17.26 22.36 10.56
CA SER A 151 -17.99 22.06 11.80
C SER A 151 -19.37 21.46 11.54
N GLY A 152 -19.69 20.36 12.24
CA GLY A 152 -20.96 19.63 12.13
C GLY A 152 -20.98 18.53 11.06
N TYR A 153 -20.01 18.54 10.14
CA TYR A 153 -19.91 17.57 9.06
C TYR A 153 -18.90 16.45 9.37
N ALA A 154 -18.99 15.37 8.59
CA ALA A 154 -18.03 14.28 8.63
C ALA A 154 -16.88 14.54 7.65
N ILE A 155 -15.71 13.96 7.91
CA ILE A 155 -14.57 14.04 6.99
C ILE A 155 -15.00 13.59 5.58
N SER A 156 -14.98 14.51 4.63
CA SER A 156 -15.33 14.24 3.22
C SER A 156 -14.08 13.92 2.38
N TYR A 157 -13.21 13.06 2.92
CA TYR A 157 -11.91 12.69 2.33
C TYR A 157 -11.56 11.23 2.64
N TYR A 158 -10.50 10.69 2.01
CA TYR A 158 -10.02 9.34 2.29
C TYR A 158 -9.48 9.24 3.72
N TYR A 159 -10.26 8.67 4.65
CA TYR A 159 -9.90 8.69 6.07
C TYR A 159 -9.53 7.33 6.67
N PHE A 160 -9.67 6.23 5.93
CA PHE A 160 -9.47 4.88 6.48
C PHE A 160 -8.04 4.63 6.99
N GLY A 161 -7.03 5.12 6.28
CA GLY A 161 -5.64 5.02 6.73
C GLY A 161 -5.36 5.84 8.00
N TYR A 162 -6.04 7.00 8.14
CA TYR A 162 -5.98 7.79 9.37
C TYR A 162 -6.72 7.12 10.53
N VAL A 163 -7.75 6.31 10.27
CA VAL A 163 -8.40 5.45 11.29
C VAL A 163 -7.41 4.44 11.82
N MET A 164 -6.72 3.72 10.93
CA MET A 164 -5.68 2.76 11.35
C MET A 164 -4.58 3.44 12.15
N THR A 165 -4.16 4.65 11.73
CA THR A 165 -3.18 5.46 12.47
C THR A 165 -3.66 5.82 13.87
N ALA A 166 -4.90 6.31 13.99
CA ALA A 166 -5.52 6.69 15.25
C ALA A 166 -5.75 5.49 16.18
N MET A 167 -6.10 4.32 15.64
CA MET A 167 -6.23 3.08 16.41
C MET A 167 -4.91 2.72 17.10
N LEU A 168 -3.81 2.73 16.33
CA LEU A 168 -2.47 2.45 16.85
C LEU A 168 -2.05 3.49 17.88
N ALA A 169 -2.27 4.78 17.60
CA ALA A 169 -1.98 5.89 18.51
C ALA A 169 -2.71 5.72 19.85
N ARG A 170 -4.02 5.42 19.82
CA ARG A 170 -4.85 5.29 21.02
C ARG A 170 -4.43 4.09 21.87
N LEU A 171 -4.22 2.92 21.26
CA LEU A 171 -3.80 1.72 21.99
C LEU A 171 -2.40 1.83 22.60
N SER A 172 -1.52 2.56 21.93
CA SER A 172 -0.16 2.79 22.41
C SER A 172 -0.02 3.99 23.36
N GLY A 173 -1.09 4.78 23.55
CA GLY A 173 -1.07 5.98 24.39
C GLY A 173 -0.17 7.09 23.84
N ILE A 174 -0.02 7.17 22.51
CA ILE A 174 0.91 8.10 21.84
C ILE A 174 0.14 9.25 21.18
N ALA A 175 0.69 10.45 21.24
CA ALA A 175 0.10 11.64 20.62
C ALA A 175 0.06 11.54 19.08
N GLY A 176 -0.93 12.17 18.45
CA GLY A 176 -1.16 12.11 17.00
C GLY A 176 0.06 12.51 16.15
N SER A 177 0.87 13.48 16.58
CA SER A 177 2.08 13.92 15.85
C SER A 177 3.19 12.86 15.82
N MET A 178 3.34 12.12 16.90
CA MET A 178 4.31 11.02 16.95
C MET A 178 3.76 9.78 16.24
N ALA A 179 2.46 9.53 16.35
CA ALA A 179 1.78 8.47 15.59
C ALA A 179 1.89 8.66 14.08
N HIS A 180 1.78 9.89 13.58
CA HIS A 180 2.00 10.22 12.17
C HIS A 180 3.40 9.79 11.68
N ASN A 181 4.46 10.19 12.38
CA ASN A 181 5.83 9.83 12.04
C ASN A 181 6.09 8.31 12.14
N LEU A 182 5.52 7.65 13.16
CA LEU A 182 5.64 6.20 13.32
C LEU A 182 4.83 5.42 12.27
N MET A 183 3.67 5.94 11.86
CA MET A 183 2.88 5.36 10.77
C MET A 183 3.60 5.49 9.44
N THR A 184 4.21 6.65 9.16
CA THR A 184 5.08 6.83 7.98
C THR A 184 6.17 5.76 7.95
N SER A 185 6.83 5.52 9.09
CA SER A 185 7.84 4.48 9.26
C SER A 185 7.28 3.06 9.07
N LEU A 186 6.08 2.81 9.58
CA LEU A 186 5.39 1.53 9.47
C LEU A 186 5.02 1.22 8.02
N ILE A 187 4.43 2.17 7.30
CA ILE A 187 4.04 2.01 5.90
C ILE A 187 5.25 1.66 5.04
N PHE A 188 6.39 2.33 5.24
CA PHE A 188 7.64 1.99 4.55
C PHE A 188 8.10 0.55 4.84
N ALA A 189 8.06 0.12 6.11
CA ALA A 189 8.44 -1.23 6.49
C ALA A 189 7.49 -2.29 5.93
N LEU A 190 6.18 -2.03 5.92
CA LEU A 190 5.18 -2.92 5.32
C LEU A 190 5.35 -3.00 3.80
N ALA A 191 5.65 -1.88 3.14
CA ALA A 191 5.94 -1.86 1.71
C ALA A 191 7.23 -2.64 1.38
N ALA A 192 8.24 -2.54 2.25
CA ALA A 192 9.50 -3.26 2.07
C ALA A 192 9.29 -4.77 2.11
N VAL A 193 8.59 -5.26 3.13
CA VAL A 193 8.34 -6.69 3.31
C VAL A 193 7.31 -7.21 2.31
N GLY A 194 6.29 -6.42 1.97
CA GLY A 194 5.28 -6.79 0.97
C GLY A 194 5.87 -6.95 -0.43
N SER A 195 6.70 -6.00 -0.88
CA SER A 195 7.39 -6.09 -2.16
C SER A 195 8.41 -7.23 -2.22
N TYR A 196 9.17 -7.43 -1.13
CA TYR A 196 10.03 -8.61 -0.96
C TYR A 196 9.23 -9.91 -1.10
N GLY A 197 8.08 -10.01 -0.43
CA GLY A 197 7.21 -11.18 -0.48
C GLY A 197 6.69 -11.51 -1.86
N ILE A 198 6.27 -10.50 -2.63
CA ILE A 198 5.80 -10.67 -4.01
C ILE A 198 6.92 -11.25 -4.88
N LEU A 199 8.10 -10.63 -4.87
CA LEU A 199 9.22 -11.08 -5.70
C LEU A 199 9.74 -12.44 -5.24
N TYR A 200 9.86 -12.68 -3.94
CA TYR A 200 10.25 -13.98 -3.38
C TYR A 200 9.32 -15.09 -3.86
N ASN A 201 8.00 -14.89 -3.79
CA ASN A 201 7.02 -15.88 -4.24
C ASN A 201 7.05 -16.10 -5.76
N LEU A 202 7.25 -15.04 -6.54
CA LEU A 202 7.42 -15.14 -7.99
C LEU A 202 8.66 -15.97 -8.35
N LEU A 203 9.81 -15.69 -7.73
CA LEU A 203 11.07 -16.40 -7.97
C LEU A 203 11.00 -17.86 -7.48
N ALA A 204 10.42 -18.10 -6.30
CA ALA A 204 10.28 -19.45 -5.76
C ALA A 204 9.44 -20.36 -6.67
N LYS A 205 8.45 -19.80 -7.39
CA LYS A 205 7.69 -20.55 -8.39
C LYS A 205 8.50 -20.83 -9.66
N ALA A 206 9.26 -19.85 -10.14
CA ALA A 206 10.12 -20.01 -11.32
C ALA A 206 11.19 -21.08 -11.09
N ASP A 207 11.78 -21.12 -9.89
CA ASP A 207 12.77 -22.11 -9.49
C ASP A 207 12.17 -23.53 -9.37
N TYR A 208 10.89 -23.67 -9.00
CA TYR A 208 10.24 -24.99 -8.93
C TYR A 208 10.13 -25.68 -10.30
N GLY A 209 10.06 -24.91 -11.40
CA GLY A 209 10.06 -25.44 -12.77
C GLY A 209 11.42 -25.94 -13.25
N GLN A 210 12.52 -25.56 -12.59
CA GLN A 210 13.89 -25.98 -12.92
C GLN A 210 14.40 -26.87 -11.78
N GLN A 211 14.38 -28.20 -11.97
CA GLN A 211 14.73 -29.26 -10.99
C GLN A 211 16.14 -29.14 -10.36
N THR A 212 16.41 -28.11 -9.56
CA THR A 212 17.68 -27.91 -8.84
C THR A 212 17.41 -27.57 -7.38
N MET A 213 17.79 -28.48 -6.48
CA MET A 213 17.47 -28.43 -5.05
C MET A 213 18.15 -27.28 -4.27
N ASP A 214 19.09 -26.53 -4.88
CA ASP A 214 19.98 -25.61 -4.16
C ASP A 214 19.65 -24.10 -4.27
N ARG A 215 18.56 -23.70 -4.94
CA ARG A 215 18.31 -22.26 -5.25
C ARG A 215 17.47 -21.46 -4.26
N ARG A 216 16.87 -22.08 -3.23
CA ARG A 216 16.08 -21.35 -2.20
C ARG A 216 16.82 -20.20 -1.49
N PRO A 217 18.14 -20.26 -1.23
CA PRO A 217 18.87 -19.12 -0.68
C PRO A 217 18.97 -17.95 -1.66
N ALA A 218 19.09 -18.25 -2.96
CA ALA A 218 19.22 -17.24 -4.01
C ALA A 218 17.92 -16.45 -4.20
N SER A 219 16.76 -17.11 -4.17
CA SER A 219 15.47 -16.42 -4.28
C SER A 219 15.19 -15.48 -3.09
N SER A 220 15.65 -15.83 -1.88
CA SER A 220 15.58 -14.93 -0.72
C SER A 220 16.45 -13.69 -0.90
N VAL A 221 17.68 -13.82 -1.40
CA VAL A 221 18.56 -12.66 -1.64
C VAL A 221 18.03 -11.80 -2.79
N TYR A 222 17.62 -12.41 -3.91
CA TYR A 222 17.09 -11.66 -5.04
C TYR A 222 15.76 -10.96 -4.72
N GLY A 223 14.96 -11.53 -3.81
CA GLY A 223 13.77 -10.87 -3.27
C GLY A 223 14.04 -9.48 -2.70
N LEU A 224 15.24 -9.23 -2.16
CA LEU A 224 15.63 -7.93 -1.58
C LEU A 224 15.79 -6.81 -2.62
N PHE A 225 15.88 -7.14 -3.91
CA PHE A 225 15.87 -6.11 -4.95
C PHE A 225 14.51 -5.42 -5.05
N ALA A 226 13.40 -6.10 -4.78
CA ALA A 226 12.08 -5.47 -4.85
C ALA A 226 11.93 -4.24 -3.92
N PRO A 227 12.21 -4.32 -2.61
CA PRO A 227 12.15 -3.14 -1.74
C PRO A 227 13.20 -2.09 -2.09
N LEU A 228 14.40 -2.49 -2.55
CA LEU A 228 15.43 -1.54 -2.99
C LEU A 228 14.93 -0.70 -4.17
N PHE A 229 14.37 -1.34 -5.20
CA PHE A 229 13.88 -0.65 -6.38
C PHE A 229 12.59 0.13 -6.10
N LEU A 230 11.67 -0.41 -5.30
CA LEU A 230 10.41 0.26 -4.99
C LEU A 230 10.59 1.47 -4.08
N LEU A 231 11.42 1.36 -3.04
CA LEU A 231 11.45 2.33 -1.94
C LEU A 231 12.67 3.24 -1.90
N LEU A 232 13.78 2.87 -2.53
CA LEU A 232 15.02 3.67 -2.47
C LEU A 232 15.41 4.20 -3.86
N VAL A 233 15.43 3.35 -4.87
CA VAL A 233 15.70 3.80 -6.26
C VAL A 233 14.50 4.55 -6.79
N SER A 234 13.31 3.92 -6.79
CA SER A 234 11.99 4.42 -7.18
C SER A 234 11.87 5.00 -8.61
N ASN A 235 12.67 6.00 -8.97
CA ASN A 235 12.71 6.61 -10.30
C ASN A 235 14.16 6.97 -10.71
N PHE A 236 14.32 7.54 -11.91
CA PHE A 236 15.63 7.93 -12.44
C PHE A 236 15.99 9.40 -12.21
N GLY A 237 15.20 10.17 -11.43
CA GLY A 237 15.39 11.62 -11.26
C GLY A 237 16.78 11.98 -10.73
N ALA A 238 17.24 11.30 -9.68
CA ALA A 238 18.56 11.53 -9.12
C ALA A 238 19.70 11.19 -10.10
N LEU A 239 19.54 10.13 -10.90
CA LEU A 239 20.51 9.77 -11.94
C LEU A 239 20.57 10.88 -13.01
N LEU A 240 19.41 11.35 -13.48
CA LEU A 240 19.31 12.41 -14.49
C LEU A 240 19.95 13.71 -13.99
N GLU A 241 19.72 14.10 -12.74
CA GLU A 241 20.36 15.28 -12.12
C GLU A 241 21.89 15.15 -12.07
N VAL A 242 22.43 13.97 -11.74
CA VAL A 242 23.89 13.74 -11.76
C VAL A 242 24.44 13.81 -13.19
N LEU A 243 23.79 13.17 -14.17
CA LEU A 243 24.21 13.22 -15.57
C LEU A 243 24.17 14.65 -16.11
N HIS A 244 23.13 15.41 -15.75
CA HIS A 244 22.97 16.81 -16.09
C HIS A 244 24.09 17.66 -15.49
N ARG A 245 24.37 17.51 -14.19
CA ARG A 245 25.42 18.26 -13.48
C ARG A 245 26.83 18.00 -14.03
N LEU A 246 27.09 16.78 -14.51
CA LEU A 246 28.34 16.39 -15.17
C LEU A 246 28.51 17.01 -16.56
N GLY A 247 27.50 17.71 -17.09
CA GLY A 247 27.55 18.27 -18.44
C GLY A 247 27.42 17.23 -19.54
N LEU A 248 26.96 16.01 -19.23
CA LEU A 248 26.80 14.96 -20.23
C LEU A 248 25.68 15.33 -21.20
N PHE A 249 25.90 14.99 -22.46
CA PHE A 249 25.01 15.32 -23.58
C PHE A 249 24.84 16.82 -23.87
N TRP A 250 25.65 17.70 -23.27
CA TRP A 250 25.71 19.11 -23.64
C TRP A 250 26.85 19.37 -24.62
N THR A 251 26.55 20.12 -25.69
CA THR A 251 27.54 20.54 -26.68
C THR A 251 27.63 22.06 -26.69
N LYS A 252 28.85 22.59 -26.77
CA LYS A 252 29.08 24.03 -26.85
C LYS A 252 29.04 24.46 -28.31
N ASP A 253 28.16 25.38 -28.65
CA ASP A 253 28.07 25.93 -30.00
C ASP A 253 29.21 26.93 -30.28
N ALA A 254 29.28 27.40 -31.53
CA ALA A 254 30.29 28.36 -31.96
C ALA A 254 30.21 29.72 -31.23
N THR A 255 29.05 30.05 -30.64
CA THR A 255 28.84 31.27 -29.84
C THR A 255 29.20 31.07 -28.36
N GLY A 256 29.53 29.85 -27.98
CA GLY A 256 29.90 29.46 -26.63
C GLY A 256 28.71 29.10 -25.73
N GLN A 257 27.49 29.02 -26.27
CA GLN A 257 26.31 28.56 -25.53
C GLN A 257 26.22 27.03 -25.54
N TYR A 258 25.74 26.46 -24.44
CA TYR A 258 25.51 25.04 -24.34
C TYR A 258 24.13 24.68 -24.88
N THR A 259 24.07 23.71 -25.77
CA THR A 259 22.84 23.16 -26.33
C THR A 259 22.87 21.64 -26.29
N SER A 260 21.70 21.01 -26.10
CA SER A 260 21.54 19.57 -26.08
C SER A 260 20.25 19.16 -26.76
N ALA A 261 20.31 18.19 -27.68
CA ALA A 261 19.12 17.58 -28.26
C ALA A 261 18.48 16.57 -27.29
N PHE A 262 19.28 15.85 -26.51
CA PHE A 262 18.80 14.85 -25.55
C PHE A 262 17.98 15.49 -24.43
N TRP A 263 18.50 16.53 -23.78
CA TRP A 263 17.79 17.18 -22.67
C TRP A 263 16.52 17.91 -23.13
N LYS A 264 16.55 18.52 -24.32
CA LYS A 264 15.36 19.12 -24.94
C LYS A 264 14.31 18.09 -25.35
N TRP A 265 14.72 16.88 -25.76
CA TRP A 265 13.79 15.80 -26.06
C TRP A 265 13.17 15.22 -24.78
N LEU A 266 13.97 15.11 -23.72
CA LEU A 266 13.50 14.64 -22.42
C LEU A 266 12.52 15.64 -21.79
N ASP A 267 12.73 16.93 -22.05
CA ASP A 267 11.81 18.04 -21.75
C ASP A 267 11.42 18.16 -20.27
N ILE A 268 12.33 17.78 -19.37
CA ILE A 268 12.14 17.95 -17.93
C ILE A 268 12.53 19.38 -17.56
N LYS A 269 11.62 20.06 -16.86
CA LYS A 269 11.83 21.40 -16.32
C LYS A 269 13.17 21.49 -15.60
N ASP A 270 13.89 22.60 -15.79
CA ASP A 270 15.23 22.86 -15.24
C ASP A 270 16.38 21.99 -15.80
N LEU A 271 16.11 20.77 -16.30
CA LEU A 271 17.10 19.92 -16.96
C LEU A 271 17.26 20.25 -18.45
N SER A 272 16.24 20.84 -19.07
CA SER A 272 16.29 21.36 -20.44
C SER A 272 17.18 22.61 -20.59
N GLU A 273 17.56 23.22 -19.47
CA GLU A 273 18.50 24.34 -19.41
C GLU A 273 19.93 23.85 -19.10
N PRO A 274 20.98 24.52 -19.58
CA PRO A 274 22.35 24.09 -19.35
C PRO A 274 22.73 24.12 -17.86
N PRO A 275 23.51 23.14 -17.36
CA PRO A 275 23.99 23.11 -15.99
C PRO A 275 24.91 24.30 -15.69
N ILE A 276 24.90 24.72 -14.43
CA ILE A 276 25.77 25.78 -13.91
C ILE A 276 27.23 25.31 -13.96
N LEU A 277 28.16 26.17 -14.38
CA LEU A 277 29.59 25.83 -14.34
C LEU A 277 30.20 26.09 -12.94
N PRO A 278 31.22 25.33 -12.51
CA PRO A 278 31.85 24.18 -13.19
C PRO A 278 30.99 22.91 -13.08
N PHE A 279 31.23 21.93 -13.96
CA PHE A 279 30.59 20.62 -13.88
C PHE A 279 31.07 19.85 -12.65
N GLN A 280 30.14 19.18 -11.98
CA GLN A 280 30.38 18.45 -10.74
C GLN A 280 29.53 17.18 -10.71
N PHE A 281 29.89 16.27 -9.80
CA PHE A 281 29.11 15.05 -9.60
C PHE A 281 27.85 15.27 -8.76
N VAL A 282 27.92 16.14 -7.75
CA VAL A 282 26.84 16.35 -6.79
C VAL A 282 25.87 17.42 -7.29
N PRO A 283 24.56 17.12 -7.41
CA PRO A 283 23.56 18.13 -7.69
C PRO A 283 23.49 19.19 -6.58
N ASP A 284 23.60 20.45 -6.93
CA ASP A 284 23.62 21.62 -6.02
C ASP A 284 22.48 22.60 -6.27
N ARG A 285 21.61 22.32 -7.25
CA ARG A 285 20.42 23.14 -7.54
C ARG A 285 19.50 23.14 -6.33
N TYR A 286 18.98 24.32 -5.98
CA TYR A 286 17.99 24.44 -4.92
C TYR A 286 16.79 23.52 -5.19
N LEU A 287 16.44 22.69 -4.22
CA LEU A 287 15.31 21.75 -4.30
C LEU A 287 15.39 20.73 -5.47
N TRP A 288 16.58 20.32 -5.91
CA TRP A 288 16.75 19.30 -6.95
C TRP A 288 16.02 17.97 -6.63
N TRP A 289 16.05 17.53 -5.36
CA TRP A 289 15.37 16.31 -4.92
C TRP A 289 13.84 16.45 -4.98
N TRP A 290 13.32 17.67 -4.85
CA TRP A 290 11.90 18.00 -5.00
C TRP A 290 11.50 18.05 -6.48
N ARG A 291 12.40 18.46 -7.36
CA ARG A 291 12.20 18.32 -8.81
C ARG A 291 12.13 16.88 -9.29
N SER A 292 12.69 15.95 -8.52
CA SER A 292 12.64 14.53 -8.89
C SER A 292 11.23 13.92 -8.81
N SER A 293 10.24 14.59 -8.19
CA SER A 293 8.81 14.22 -8.23
C SER A 293 7.98 15.05 -9.22
N ARG A 294 8.67 15.69 -10.18
CA ARG A 294 8.12 16.51 -11.27
C ARG A 294 8.83 16.15 -12.58
N VAL A 295 8.91 14.85 -12.90
CA VAL A 295 9.65 14.38 -14.08
C VAL A 295 8.82 14.41 -15.36
N LEU A 296 7.55 14.80 -15.27
CA LEU A 296 6.68 15.05 -16.40
C LEU A 296 6.44 16.55 -16.56
N GLN A 297 6.61 17.04 -17.80
CA GLN A 297 6.25 18.39 -18.18
C GLN A 297 5.00 18.33 -19.06
N ASP A 298 3.93 18.98 -18.61
CA ASP A 298 2.68 19.09 -19.38
C ASP A 298 2.55 20.50 -19.96
N TYR A 299 1.67 20.67 -20.93
CA TYR A 299 1.44 21.94 -21.62
C TYR A 299 -0.04 22.22 -21.80
N ASP A 300 -0.45 23.47 -21.59
CA ASP A 300 -1.81 23.88 -21.94
C ASP A 300 -2.02 23.91 -23.47
N MET A 301 -3.25 24.14 -23.91
CA MET A 301 -3.60 24.20 -25.34
C MET A 301 -2.90 25.34 -26.10
N VAL A 302 -2.30 26.30 -25.40
CA VAL A 302 -1.56 27.45 -25.96
C VAL A 302 -0.04 27.21 -25.91
N GLY A 303 0.40 26.08 -25.34
CA GLY A 303 1.80 25.68 -25.22
C GLY A 303 2.51 26.22 -23.97
N ASN A 304 1.79 26.73 -22.97
CA ASN A 304 2.42 27.14 -21.71
C ASN A 304 2.69 25.93 -20.82
N PRO A 305 3.84 25.85 -20.15
CA PRO A 305 4.18 24.73 -19.28
C PRO A 305 3.26 24.69 -18.05
N LEU A 306 2.68 23.52 -17.79
CA LEU A 306 1.93 23.16 -16.60
C LEU A 306 2.77 22.20 -15.75
N GLU A 307 2.89 22.49 -14.46
CA GLU A 307 3.63 21.61 -13.54
C GLU A 307 2.72 20.48 -13.07
N VAL A 308 3.14 19.24 -13.33
CA VAL A 308 2.47 18.03 -12.86
C VAL A 308 3.23 17.47 -11.66
N ILE A 309 2.49 16.94 -10.69
CA ILE A 309 3.06 16.28 -9.53
C ILE A 309 3.01 14.77 -9.77
N ASP A 310 4.18 14.14 -9.85
CA ASP A 310 4.36 12.70 -10.02
C ASP A 310 5.28 12.17 -8.91
N GLU A 311 4.68 11.99 -7.73
CA GLU A 311 5.40 11.47 -6.58
C GLU A 311 5.77 9.99 -6.74
N PHE A 312 6.95 9.66 -6.23
CA PHE A 312 7.44 8.30 -6.13
C PHE A 312 7.66 7.94 -4.66
N PRO A 313 7.64 6.65 -4.26
CA PRO A 313 7.57 6.27 -2.86
C PRO A 313 8.61 6.96 -1.97
N PHE A 314 9.90 6.92 -2.34
CA PHE A 314 10.94 7.54 -1.52
C PHE A 314 10.75 9.04 -1.29
N PHE A 315 10.22 9.78 -2.27
CA PHE A 315 9.95 11.21 -2.14
C PHE A 315 8.96 11.48 -1.00
N SER A 316 7.83 10.78 -0.98
CA SER A 316 6.79 11.00 0.04
C SER A 316 7.29 10.59 1.44
N PHE A 317 8.12 9.54 1.55
CA PHE A 317 8.72 9.16 2.83
C PHE A 317 9.79 10.13 3.33
N LEU A 318 10.60 10.69 2.42
CA LEU A 318 11.59 11.71 2.76
C LEU A 318 10.90 13.01 3.20
N LEU A 319 9.88 13.44 2.47
CA LEU A 319 9.03 14.58 2.81
C LEU A 319 8.31 14.35 4.15
N GLY A 320 7.94 13.10 4.42
CA GLY A 320 7.10 12.72 5.56
C GLY A 320 5.64 13.06 5.31
N ASP A 321 5.20 12.90 4.07
CA ASP A 321 3.81 13.07 3.66
C ASP A 321 3.10 11.72 3.81
N LEU A 322 2.12 11.64 4.72
CA LEU A 322 1.36 10.43 5.00
C LEU A 322 0.06 10.41 4.19
N HIS A 323 0.15 10.87 2.94
CA HIS A 323 -1.00 11.10 2.08
C HIS A 323 -1.76 9.78 1.86
N PRO A 324 -3.07 9.82 1.55
CA PRO A 324 -3.87 8.65 1.18
C PRO A 324 -3.17 7.62 0.27
N HIS A 325 -2.48 8.06 -0.79
CA HIS A 325 -1.75 7.14 -1.69
C HIS A 325 -0.55 6.46 -1.01
N VAL A 326 0.11 7.13 -0.06
CA VAL A 326 1.20 6.55 0.74
C VAL A 326 0.63 5.52 1.71
N LEU A 327 -0.43 5.88 2.44
CA LEU A 327 -1.14 4.96 3.34
C LEU A 327 -1.67 3.72 2.61
N ALA A 328 -2.03 3.86 1.34
CA ALA A 328 -2.50 2.76 0.51
C ALA A 328 -1.39 1.79 0.04
N LEU A 329 -0.11 2.17 0.05
CA LEU A 329 1.00 1.38 -0.52
C LEU A 329 1.03 -0.09 -0.07
N PRO A 330 0.92 -0.44 1.23
CA PRO A 330 0.95 -1.84 1.66
C PRO A 330 -0.24 -2.64 1.16
N PHE A 331 -1.38 -1.98 0.97
CA PHE A 331 -2.62 -2.59 0.50
C PHE A 331 -2.65 -2.69 -1.03
N GLY A 332 -2.02 -1.76 -1.74
CA GLY A 332 -1.75 -1.88 -3.18
C GLY A 332 -0.83 -3.08 -3.46
N LEU A 333 0.21 -3.26 -2.66
CA LEU A 333 1.06 -4.46 -2.72
C LEU A 333 0.26 -5.73 -2.36
N LEU A 334 -0.67 -5.64 -1.41
CA LEU A 334 -1.58 -6.76 -1.10
C LEU A 334 -2.49 -7.09 -2.29
N ALA A 335 -2.90 -6.11 -3.09
CA ALA A 335 -3.67 -6.34 -4.32
C ALA A 335 -2.83 -6.97 -5.43
N ILE A 336 -1.58 -6.53 -5.59
CA ILE A 336 -0.61 -7.18 -6.49
C ILE A 336 -0.37 -8.63 -6.06
N ALA A 337 -0.22 -8.87 -4.76
CA ALA A 337 -0.06 -10.20 -4.21
C ALA A 337 -1.32 -11.07 -4.40
N ALA A 338 -2.51 -10.53 -4.19
CA ALA A 338 -3.78 -11.21 -4.46
C ALA A 338 -3.90 -11.60 -5.94
N ALA A 339 -3.56 -10.69 -6.85
CA ALA A 339 -3.55 -10.94 -8.28
C ALA A 339 -2.54 -12.03 -8.69
N LEU A 340 -1.31 -11.96 -8.17
CA LEU A 340 -0.29 -12.99 -8.38
C LEU A 340 -0.75 -14.35 -7.81
N HIS A 341 -1.31 -14.37 -6.61
CA HIS A 341 -1.80 -15.59 -5.97
C HIS A 341 -2.93 -16.25 -6.77
N LEU A 342 -3.85 -15.45 -7.27
CA LEU A 342 -4.92 -15.89 -8.16
C LEU A 342 -4.35 -16.45 -9.47
N PHE A 343 -3.38 -15.75 -10.08
CA PHE A 343 -2.69 -16.21 -11.28
C PHE A 343 -1.97 -17.55 -11.08
N LEU A 344 -1.41 -17.78 -9.88
CA LEU A 344 -0.76 -19.04 -9.50
C LEU A 344 -1.75 -20.18 -9.15
N GLY A 345 -3.06 -19.95 -9.26
CA GLY A 345 -4.11 -20.94 -9.01
C GLY A 345 -4.46 -21.13 -7.53
N GLY A 346 -4.21 -20.13 -6.68
CA GLY A 346 -4.33 -20.27 -5.23
C GLY A 346 -5.76 -20.22 -4.65
N TRP A 347 -6.73 -19.67 -5.37
CA TRP A 347 -8.14 -19.58 -4.95
C TRP A 347 -9.09 -20.41 -5.81
N ARG A 348 -8.62 -21.55 -6.33
CA ARG A 348 -9.45 -22.48 -7.09
C ARG A 348 -10.70 -22.89 -6.30
N GLY A 349 -11.84 -22.86 -6.99
CA GLY A 349 -13.17 -23.19 -6.48
C GLY A 349 -14.23 -22.77 -7.49
N GLU A 350 -15.49 -22.97 -7.15
CA GLU A 350 -16.63 -22.57 -7.98
C GLU A 350 -17.68 -21.89 -7.10
N ILE A 351 -18.12 -20.69 -7.49
CA ILE A 351 -19.26 -19.98 -6.90
C ILE A 351 -20.35 -19.91 -7.98
N ARG A 352 -21.54 -20.42 -7.65
CA ARG A 352 -22.72 -20.30 -8.51
C ARG A 352 -23.47 -19.02 -8.17
N LEU A 353 -23.61 -18.14 -9.15
CA LEU A 353 -24.36 -16.89 -9.00
C LEU A 353 -25.87 -17.16 -9.09
N PRO A 354 -26.72 -16.29 -8.50
CA PRO A 354 -28.18 -16.48 -8.48
C PRO A 354 -28.83 -16.59 -9.87
N TRP A 355 -28.20 -16.01 -10.90
CA TRP A 355 -28.67 -16.03 -12.29
C TRP A 355 -28.10 -17.21 -13.11
N GLY A 356 -27.47 -18.20 -12.47
CA GLY A 356 -27.03 -19.44 -13.11
C GLY A 356 -25.65 -19.41 -13.77
N ALA A 357 -24.91 -18.30 -13.66
CA ALA A 357 -23.51 -18.23 -14.11
C ALA A 357 -22.55 -18.67 -13.00
N ASN A 358 -21.40 -19.24 -13.37
CA ASN A 358 -20.40 -19.73 -12.42
C ASN A 358 -19.12 -18.92 -12.50
N ILE A 359 -18.54 -18.58 -11.35
CA ILE A 359 -17.22 -17.94 -11.24
C ILE A 359 -16.24 -18.96 -10.64
N ASN A 360 -15.08 -19.10 -11.26
CA ASN A 360 -14.10 -20.13 -10.88
C ASN A 360 -13.15 -19.65 -9.79
N ILE A 361 -13.71 -19.14 -8.70
CA ILE A 361 -12.97 -18.71 -7.51
C ILE A 361 -13.68 -19.25 -6.27
N ASN A 362 -12.95 -19.59 -5.21
CA ASN A 362 -13.56 -19.98 -3.95
C ASN A 362 -14.08 -18.75 -3.16
N TYR A 363 -14.98 -18.99 -2.21
CA TYR A 363 -15.59 -17.93 -1.40
C TYR A 363 -14.57 -17.09 -0.61
N THR A 364 -13.50 -17.72 -0.13
CA THR A 364 -12.47 -17.04 0.67
C THR A 364 -11.70 -16.00 -0.16
N GLY A 365 -11.24 -16.39 -1.36
CA GLY A 365 -10.56 -15.50 -2.29
C GLY A 365 -11.46 -14.39 -2.81
N PHE A 366 -12.72 -14.70 -3.10
CA PHE A 366 -13.71 -13.73 -3.54
C PHE A 366 -13.98 -12.67 -2.45
N LEU A 367 -14.27 -13.10 -1.22
CA LEU A 367 -14.56 -12.19 -0.10
C LEU A 367 -13.34 -11.34 0.26
N PHE A 368 -12.15 -11.93 0.29
CA PHE A 368 -10.92 -11.21 0.57
C PHE A 368 -10.60 -10.18 -0.52
N SER A 369 -10.79 -10.52 -1.80
CA SER A 369 -10.61 -9.59 -2.91
C SER A 369 -11.61 -8.42 -2.84
N ALA A 370 -12.87 -8.69 -2.46
CA ALA A 370 -13.88 -7.65 -2.28
C ALA A 370 -13.53 -6.71 -1.11
N LEU A 371 -13.12 -7.27 0.02
CA LEU A 371 -12.65 -6.50 1.18
C LEU A 371 -11.44 -5.62 0.82
N LEU A 372 -10.49 -6.17 0.06
CA LEU A 372 -9.29 -5.47 -0.35
C LEU A 372 -9.58 -4.31 -1.31
N LEU A 373 -10.41 -4.54 -2.34
CA LEU A 373 -10.79 -3.50 -3.29
C LEU A 373 -11.63 -2.40 -2.64
N GLY A 374 -12.58 -2.75 -1.76
CA GLY A 374 -13.34 -1.76 -1.00
C GLY A 374 -12.46 -0.96 -0.03
N GLY A 375 -11.50 -1.63 0.62
CA GLY A 375 -10.53 -0.99 1.49
C GLY A 375 -9.63 -0.02 0.75
N LEU A 376 -9.14 -0.40 -0.44
CA LEU A 376 -8.39 0.48 -1.32
C LEU A 376 -9.22 1.66 -1.79
N ALA A 377 -10.48 1.45 -2.19
CA ALA A 377 -11.37 2.54 -2.57
C ALA A 377 -11.50 3.59 -1.46
N PHE A 378 -11.52 3.14 -0.21
CA PHE A 378 -11.66 4.00 0.96
C PHE A 378 -10.33 4.60 1.46
N LEU A 379 -9.20 3.94 1.18
CA LEU A 379 -7.84 4.45 1.44
C LEU A 379 -7.40 5.48 0.40
N ASN A 380 -7.64 5.20 -0.87
CA ASN A 380 -7.33 6.03 -2.02
C ASN A 380 -8.18 5.54 -3.22
N THR A 381 -9.25 6.25 -3.55
CA THR A 381 -10.19 5.80 -4.60
C THR A 381 -9.53 5.60 -5.96
N TRP A 382 -8.45 6.30 -6.28
CA TRP A 382 -7.77 6.16 -7.57
C TRP A 382 -7.12 4.78 -7.77
N ASP A 383 -6.74 4.10 -6.69
CA ASP A 383 -6.08 2.79 -6.75
C ASP A 383 -7.06 1.65 -7.10
N ILE A 384 -8.37 1.89 -6.98
CA ILE A 384 -9.39 0.85 -7.20
C ILE A 384 -9.36 0.34 -8.65
N LEU A 385 -9.20 1.23 -9.63
CA LEU A 385 -9.28 0.88 -11.04
C LEU A 385 -8.10 -0.01 -11.44
N ILE A 386 -6.90 0.37 -11.01
CA ILE A 386 -5.66 -0.38 -11.30
C ILE A 386 -5.70 -1.72 -10.58
N SER A 387 -6.13 -1.74 -9.31
CA SER A 387 -6.18 -2.96 -8.50
C SER A 387 -7.24 -3.95 -9.00
N ALA A 388 -8.43 -3.45 -9.37
CA ALA A 388 -9.49 -4.27 -9.94
C ALA A 388 -9.08 -4.81 -11.31
N ALA A 389 -8.50 -3.97 -12.18
CA ALA A 389 -7.99 -4.41 -13.47
C ALA A 389 -6.90 -5.48 -13.32
N LEU A 390 -6.01 -5.35 -12.33
CA LEU A 390 -4.95 -6.33 -12.09
C LEU A 390 -5.49 -7.67 -11.57
N ILE A 391 -6.43 -7.65 -10.60
CA ILE A 391 -7.04 -8.88 -10.06
C ILE A 391 -7.89 -9.58 -11.13
N VAL A 392 -8.77 -8.85 -11.81
CA VAL A 392 -9.65 -9.41 -12.86
C VAL A 392 -8.84 -9.82 -14.09
N GLY A 393 -7.84 -9.05 -14.49
CA GLY A 393 -6.91 -9.42 -15.54
C GLY A 393 -6.14 -10.69 -15.21
N SER A 394 -5.68 -10.83 -13.96
CA SER A 394 -5.00 -12.04 -13.50
C SER A 394 -5.91 -13.27 -13.48
N TYR A 395 -7.19 -13.10 -13.13
CA TYR A 395 -8.21 -14.14 -13.27
C TYR A 395 -8.34 -14.59 -14.72
N VAL A 396 -8.51 -13.65 -15.66
CA VAL A 396 -8.64 -13.95 -17.09
C VAL A 396 -7.39 -14.64 -17.64
N CYS A 397 -6.19 -14.14 -17.30
CA CYS A 397 -4.92 -14.75 -17.69
C CYS A 397 -4.78 -16.17 -17.14
N TRP A 398 -5.20 -16.41 -15.90
CA TRP A 398 -5.21 -17.75 -15.32
C TRP A 398 -6.18 -18.68 -16.07
N ARG A 399 -7.42 -18.24 -16.31
CA ARG A 399 -8.42 -19.00 -17.08
C ARG A 399 -7.90 -19.33 -18.49
N ALA A 400 -7.28 -18.37 -19.16
CA ALA A 400 -6.67 -18.56 -20.47
C ALA A 400 -5.48 -19.53 -20.45
N SER A 401 -4.70 -19.56 -19.36
CA SER A 401 -3.58 -20.49 -19.21
C SER A 401 -4.00 -21.94 -19.00
N GLU A 402 -5.18 -22.19 -18.40
CA GLU A 402 -5.69 -23.54 -18.15
C GLU A 402 -6.58 -24.06 -19.28
N ASP A 403 -7.52 -23.24 -19.75
CA ASP A 403 -8.55 -23.66 -20.71
C ASP A 403 -8.24 -23.20 -22.15
N GLY A 404 -7.18 -22.43 -22.38
CA GLY A 404 -6.87 -21.78 -23.65
C GLY A 404 -7.56 -20.42 -23.84
N TRP A 405 -7.04 -19.64 -24.79
CA TRP A 405 -7.59 -18.32 -25.12
C TRP A 405 -8.85 -18.43 -25.98
N SER A 406 -9.90 -17.71 -25.59
CA SER A 406 -11.12 -17.50 -26.38
C SER A 406 -11.67 -16.09 -26.16
N TRP A 407 -12.45 -15.56 -27.10
CA TRP A 407 -13.11 -14.25 -26.94
C TRP A 407 -14.15 -14.24 -25.81
N GLU A 408 -14.70 -15.41 -25.45
CA GLU A 408 -15.57 -15.61 -24.28
C GLU A 408 -14.86 -15.24 -22.97
N ARG A 409 -13.52 -15.23 -22.92
CA ARG A 409 -12.74 -14.77 -21.76
C ARG A 409 -12.88 -13.28 -21.47
N LEU A 410 -13.41 -12.49 -22.40
CA LEU A 410 -13.80 -11.12 -22.09
C LEU A 410 -15.08 -11.08 -21.24
N GLU A 411 -15.94 -12.09 -21.31
CA GLU A 411 -17.11 -12.18 -20.43
C GLU A 411 -16.69 -12.47 -18.98
N ASP A 412 -15.62 -13.25 -18.80
CA ASP A 412 -14.99 -13.53 -17.49
C ASP A 412 -14.61 -12.21 -16.76
N VAL A 413 -14.31 -11.13 -17.49
CA VAL A 413 -14.05 -9.79 -16.92
C VAL A 413 -15.28 -9.27 -16.19
N PHE A 414 -16.45 -9.35 -16.82
CA PHE A 414 -17.69 -8.85 -16.23
C PHE A 414 -18.27 -9.83 -15.20
N LEU A 415 -18.15 -11.14 -15.44
CA LEU A 415 -18.62 -12.18 -14.54
C LEU A 415 -17.95 -12.13 -13.17
N LEU A 416 -16.64 -11.85 -13.13
CA LEU A 416 -15.95 -11.61 -11.86
C LEU A 416 -16.06 -10.15 -11.43
N GLY A 417 -15.82 -9.21 -12.33
CA GLY A 417 -15.67 -7.79 -12.01
C GLY A 417 -16.93 -7.14 -11.44
N LEU A 418 -18.11 -7.42 -11.99
CA LEU A 418 -19.36 -6.80 -11.51
C LEU A 418 -19.75 -7.29 -10.11
N PRO A 419 -19.81 -8.61 -9.81
CA PRO A 419 -20.11 -9.08 -8.46
C PRO A 419 -19.06 -8.66 -7.44
N LEU A 420 -17.79 -8.65 -7.84
CA LEU A 420 -16.68 -8.24 -6.97
C LEU A 420 -16.78 -6.75 -6.62
N GLY A 421 -17.02 -5.88 -7.62
CA GLY A 421 -17.22 -4.45 -7.41
C GLY A 421 -18.46 -4.15 -6.59
N PHE A 422 -19.56 -4.86 -6.84
CA PHE A 422 -20.80 -4.73 -6.05
C PHE A 422 -20.55 -5.09 -4.57
N LEU A 423 -19.90 -6.23 -4.29
CA LEU A 423 -19.60 -6.62 -2.91
C LEU A 423 -18.61 -5.66 -2.25
N ALA A 424 -17.60 -5.16 -2.98
CA ALA A 424 -16.66 -4.16 -2.46
C ALA A 424 -17.37 -2.88 -2.04
N ILE A 425 -18.33 -2.38 -2.83
CA ILE A 425 -19.16 -1.22 -2.46
C ILE A 425 -20.04 -1.55 -1.25
N LEU A 426 -20.67 -2.73 -1.24
CA LEU A 426 -21.58 -3.13 -0.15
C LEU A 426 -20.87 -3.24 1.20
N LEU A 427 -19.66 -3.80 1.23
CA LEU A 427 -18.85 -3.92 2.46
C LEU A 427 -18.48 -2.55 3.04
N TYR A 428 -18.33 -1.52 2.21
CA TYR A 428 -17.95 -0.17 2.64
C TYR A 428 -19.11 0.83 2.56
N LEU A 429 -20.35 0.34 2.35
CA LEU A 429 -21.53 1.19 2.21
C LEU A 429 -21.75 2.18 3.37
N PRO A 430 -21.45 1.84 4.65
CA PRO A 430 -21.54 2.83 5.73
C PRO A 430 -20.69 4.10 5.48
N SER A 431 -19.50 4.00 4.88
CA SER A 431 -18.68 5.20 4.59
C SER A 431 -19.32 6.08 3.53
N ILE A 432 -19.96 5.46 2.53
CA ILE A 432 -20.63 6.14 1.42
C ILE A 432 -21.93 6.78 1.92
N TRP A 433 -22.71 6.06 2.72
CA TRP A 433 -24.01 6.51 3.23
C TRP A 433 -23.88 7.66 4.24
N ASP A 434 -22.88 7.60 5.12
CA ASP A 434 -22.64 8.63 6.13
C ASP A 434 -22.21 9.98 5.53
N SER A 435 -21.54 9.97 4.38
CA SER A 435 -21.19 11.20 3.64
C SER A 435 -22.41 11.97 3.10
N HIS A 436 -23.55 11.29 2.96
CA HIS A 436 -24.78 11.85 2.37
C HIS A 436 -25.79 12.34 3.42
N ARG A 437 -25.96 11.63 4.56
CA ARG A 437 -26.99 12.00 5.55
C ARG A 437 -26.79 13.37 6.20
N ARG A 438 -25.54 13.80 6.45
CA ARG A 438 -25.29 15.11 7.08
C ARG A 438 -25.36 16.32 6.14
N ARG A 439 -25.58 16.13 4.83
CA ARG A 439 -25.86 17.25 3.91
C ARG A 439 -27.31 17.74 3.99
N VAL A 440 -28.23 16.93 4.51
CA VAL A 440 -29.68 17.18 4.40
C VAL A 440 -30.30 17.77 5.68
N GLU A 441 -29.61 17.71 6.82
CA GLU A 441 -30.16 18.15 8.12
C GLU A 441 -29.95 19.65 8.45
N PHE A 442 -29.34 20.43 7.56
CA PHE A 442 -29.21 21.89 7.73
C PHE A 442 -29.84 22.66 6.56
N CYS A 443 -31.15 22.50 6.38
CA CYS A 443 -31.98 23.57 5.83
C CYS A 443 -32.73 24.20 7.01
N PRO A 444 -32.25 25.31 7.59
CA PRO A 444 -32.94 25.92 8.72
C PRO A 444 -34.28 26.50 8.24
N THR A 445 -35.38 26.00 8.80
CA THR A 445 -36.66 26.72 8.88
C THR A 445 -36.63 27.70 10.04
#